data_AF-F3Y7C0-F1
#
_entry.id   AF-F3Y7C0-F1
#
_cell.length_a   1.000
_cell.length_b   1.000
_cell.length_c   1.000
_cell.angle_alpha   90.00
_cell.angle_beta   90.00
_cell.angle_gamma   90.00
#
_symmetry.space_group_name_H-M   'P 1'
#
loop_
_entity.id
_entity.type
_entity.pdbx_description
1 polymer ?
#
loop_
_entity_poly.entity_id
_entity_poly.type
_entity_poly.pdbx_seq_one_letter_code
_entity_poly.pdbx_strand_id
1 'polypeptide(L)'
;MKVINISILDDLTQIDIENDNIDVSVETDDGYTYTLSLATLKHVQFLMDKEKIDYYGLGYPFIIVNKLTPTTIEEAVKAFAEKDGGYWLKVYHFGGWQGAIDESIFDQLKAKRIEKRKEFNELFELDGLTEVEEALDKVLYELDGFLNFPRI
;
A
#
# COMPACT_ATOMS: atom_id res chain seq x y z
N MET A 1 3.17 2.32 13.19
CA MET A 1 1.92 3.05 13.45
C MET A 1 1.00 2.07 14.14
N LYS A 2 0.32 2.52 15.18
CA LYS A 2 -0.61 1.70 15.96
C LYS A 2 -2.02 2.26 15.79
N VAL A 3 -2.99 1.38 15.64
CA VAL A 3 -4.40 1.78 15.61
C VAL A 3 -4.89 2.02 17.03
N ILE A 4 -5.44 3.21 17.29
CA ILE A 4 -6.07 3.57 18.58
C ILE A 4 -7.55 3.22 18.54
N ASN A 5 -8.25 3.64 17.48
CA ASN A 5 -9.68 3.48 17.36
C ASN A 5 -10.09 3.26 15.89
N ILE A 6 -11.16 2.49 15.69
CA ILE A 6 -11.77 2.25 14.39
C ILE A 6 -13.26 2.55 14.53
N SER A 7 -13.74 3.49 13.72
CA SER A 7 -15.15 3.87 13.64
C SER A 7 -15.70 3.50 12.28
N ILE A 8 -16.72 2.65 12.23
CA ILE A 8 -17.44 2.32 10.99
C ILE A 8 -18.38 3.48 10.68
N LEU A 9 -18.30 4.01 9.46
CA LEU A 9 -19.07 5.19 9.06
C LEU A 9 -20.47 4.82 8.54
N ASP A 10 -20.66 3.58 8.10
CA ASP A 10 -21.91 3.03 7.60
C ASP A 10 -22.68 2.23 8.66
N ASP A 11 -24.02 2.15 8.50
CA ASP A 11 -24.85 1.26 9.31
C ASP A 11 -24.76 -0.18 8.77
N LEU A 12 -24.01 -1.04 9.47
CA LEU A 12 -23.84 -2.45 9.09
C LEU A 12 -25.16 -3.24 8.99
N THR A 13 -26.26 -2.75 9.56
CA THR A 13 -27.58 -3.41 9.43
C THR A 13 -28.25 -3.14 8.09
N GLN A 14 -27.77 -2.15 7.33
CA GLN A 14 -28.35 -1.70 6.06
C GLN A 14 -27.52 -2.12 4.83
N ILE A 15 -26.41 -2.82 5.01
CA ILE A 15 -25.51 -3.24 3.92
C ILE A 15 -25.66 -4.73 3.57
N ASP A 16 -25.26 -5.10 2.35
CA ASP A 16 -25.03 -6.51 2.01
C ASP A 16 -23.62 -6.91 2.44
N ILE A 17 -23.50 -7.58 3.60
CA ILE A 17 -22.20 -7.98 4.14
C ILE A 17 -21.37 -8.89 3.20
N GLU A 18 -21.96 -9.46 2.15
CA GLU A 18 -21.29 -10.29 1.15
C GLU A 18 -21.04 -9.58 -0.18
N ASN A 19 -21.66 -8.42 -0.45
CA ASN A 19 -21.62 -7.75 -1.76
C ASN A 19 -21.59 -6.22 -1.68
N ASP A 20 -21.00 -5.65 -0.64
CA ASP A 20 -20.93 -4.20 -0.48
C ASP A 20 -19.50 -3.70 -0.26
N ASN A 21 -19.39 -2.38 -0.11
CA ASN A 21 -18.25 -1.69 0.48
C ASN A 21 -18.69 -0.83 1.67
N ILE A 22 -17.75 -0.49 2.55
CA ILE A 22 -17.96 0.45 3.65
C ILE A 22 -16.74 1.36 3.80
N ASP A 23 -16.96 2.51 4.41
CA ASP A 23 -15.90 3.39 4.86
C ASP A 23 -15.71 3.31 6.38
N VAL A 24 -14.45 3.35 6.80
CA VAL A 24 -14.06 3.40 8.20
C VAL A 24 -13.10 4.55 8.45
N SER A 25 -13.22 5.16 9.62
CA SER A 25 -12.28 6.13 10.15
C SER A 25 -11.33 5.45 11.13
N VAL A 26 -10.03 5.67 10.97
CA VAL A 26 -8.96 5.02 11.73
C VAL A 26 -8.11 6.09 12.41
N GLU A 27 -8.19 6.14 13.73
CA GLU A 27 -7.34 7.00 14.56
C GLU A 27 -6.04 6.26 14.90
N THR A 28 -4.92 6.95 14.74
CA THR A 28 -3.58 6.38 14.90
C THR A 28 -2.79 7.08 16.00
N ASP A 29 -1.78 6.39 16.52
CA ASP A 29 -0.91 6.86 17.60
C ASP A 29 -0.05 8.08 17.29
N ASP A 30 0.06 8.45 16.01
CA ASP A 30 0.68 9.69 15.55
C ASP A 30 -0.28 10.91 15.54
N GLY A 31 -1.51 10.72 16.00
CA GLY A 31 -2.53 11.77 16.10
C GLY A 31 -3.23 12.08 14.77
N TYR A 32 -2.98 11.30 13.72
CA TYR A 32 -3.67 11.43 12.44
C TYR A 32 -4.95 10.57 12.41
N THR A 33 -5.86 10.91 11.50
CA THR A 33 -7.07 10.11 11.23
C THR A 33 -7.15 9.82 9.75
N TYR A 34 -7.15 8.53 9.41
CA TYR A 34 -7.25 8.06 8.03
C TYR A 34 -8.66 7.56 7.76
N THR A 35 -9.19 7.86 6.57
CA THR A 35 -10.35 7.14 6.03
C THR A 35 -9.84 5.97 5.18
N LEU A 36 -10.52 4.83 5.29
CA LEU A 36 -10.26 3.62 4.52
C LEU A 36 -11.56 3.05 4.01
N SER A 37 -11.56 2.52 2.80
CA SER A 37 -12.69 1.77 2.26
C SER A 37 -12.38 0.28 2.28
N LEU A 38 -13.31 -0.54 2.78
CA LEU A 38 -13.25 -1.99 2.69
C LEU A 38 -14.33 -2.46 1.72
N ALA A 39 -14.02 -3.44 0.89
CA ALA A 39 -15.00 -4.01 -0.04
C ALA A 39 -14.89 -5.52 -0.08
N THR A 40 -16.01 -6.17 -0.40
CA THR A 40 -15.98 -7.60 -0.71
C THR A 40 -15.50 -7.83 -2.15
N LEU A 41 -14.89 -8.99 -2.41
CA LEU A 41 -14.52 -9.34 -3.79
C LEU A 41 -15.73 -9.41 -4.72
N LYS A 42 -16.88 -9.85 -4.19
CA LYS A 42 -18.16 -9.89 -4.93
C LYS A 42 -18.62 -8.48 -5.29
N HIS A 43 -18.43 -7.49 -4.41
CA HIS A 43 -18.72 -6.10 -4.72
C HIS A 43 -17.87 -5.58 -5.87
N VAL A 44 -16.57 -5.89 -5.89
CA VAL A 44 -15.68 -5.53 -7.02
C VAL A 44 -16.19 -6.16 -8.32
N GLN A 45 -16.58 -7.43 -8.28
CA GLN A 45 -17.19 -8.10 -9.44
C GLN A 45 -18.49 -7.43 -9.88
N PHE A 46 -19.37 -7.08 -8.94
CA PHE A 46 -20.60 -6.35 -9.22
C PHE A 46 -20.33 -5.00 -9.92
N LEU A 47 -19.32 -4.25 -9.47
CA LEU A 47 -18.93 -3.00 -10.13
C LEU A 47 -18.41 -3.24 -11.55
N MET A 48 -17.59 -4.29 -11.76
CA MET A 48 -17.11 -4.67 -13.09
C MET A 48 -18.26 -4.99 -14.06
N ASP A 49 -19.22 -5.81 -13.61
CA ASP A 49 -20.40 -6.19 -14.39
C ASP A 49 -21.29 -4.97 -14.69
N LYS A 50 -21.50 -4.09 -13.68
CA LYS A 50 -22.31 -2.88 -13.80
C LYS A 50 -21.73 -1.89 -14.81
N GLU A 51 -20.43 -1.64 -14.73
CA GLU A 51 -19.72 -0.70 -15.61
C GLU A 51 -19.32 -1.34 -16.95
N LYS A 52 -19.56 -2.64 -17.13
CA LYS A 52 -19.20 -3.43 -18.33
C LYS A 52 -17.71 -3.34 -18.66
N ILE A 53 -16.88 -3.50 -17.63
CA ILE A 53 -15.43 -3.49 -17.72
C ILE A 53 -14.86 -4.83 -17.28
N ASP A 54 -13.82 -5.29 -17.96
CA ASP A 54 -13.16 -6.56 -17.64
C ASP A 54 -12.05 -6.42 -16.56
N TYR A 55 -11.85 -5.20 -16.04
CA TYR A 55 -10.87 -4.89 -15.00
C TYR A 55 -11.37 -3.79 -14.07
N TYR A 56 -10.94 -3.80 -12.81
CA TYR A 56 -11.20 -2.71 -11.86
C TYR A 56 -9.89 -1.98 -11.53
N GLY A 57 -9.82 -0.70 -11.86
CA GLY A 57 -8.63 0.12 -11.60
C GLY A 57 -8.49 0.44 -10.11
N LEU A 58 -7.27 0.34 -9.57
CA LEU A 58 -6.95 0.74 -8.20
C LEU A 58 -6.90 2.28 -8.09
N GLY A 59 -8.06 2.94 -8.15
CA GLY A 59 -8.17 4.40 -7.99
C GLY A 59 -8.07 4.81 -6.52
N TYR A 60 -9.04 4.38 -5.71
CA TYR A 60 -8.96 4.39 -4.25
C TYR A 60 -8.95 2.93 -3.79
N PRO A 61 -7.87 2.44 -3.17
CA PRO A 61 -7.71 1.01 -2.94
C PRO A 61 -8.67 0.55 -1.85
N PHE A 62 -9.52 -0.40 -2.20
CA PHE A 62 -10.25 -1.18 -1.22
C PHE A 62 -9.30 -2.11 -0.48
N ILE A 63 -9.46 -2.19 0.84
CA ILE A 63 -9.02 -3.39 1.56
C ILE A 63 -10.06 -4.48 1.26
N ILE A 64 -9.66 -5.50 0.50
CA ILE A 64 -10.55 -6.58 0.10
C ILE A 64 -10.72 -7.56 1.25
N VAL A 65 -11.97 -7.80 1.65
CA VAL A 65 -12.34 -8.74 2.71
C VAL A 65 -13.36 -9.76 2.20
N ASN A 66 -13.43 -10.92 2.87
CA ASN A 66 -14.42 -11.94 2.48
C ASN A 66 -15.86 -11.53 2.85
N LYS A 67 -16.06 -10.89 4.01
CA LYS A 67 -17.34 -10.38 4.50
C LYS A 67 -17.14 -9.13 5.34
N LEU A 68 -18.10 -8.22 5.32
CA LEU A 68 -18.08 -6.96 6.10
C LEU A 68 -18.66 -7.18 7.50
N THR A 69 -17.95 -7.94 8.33
CA THR A 69 -18.30 -8.13 9.74
C THR A 69 -17.42 -7.28 10.65
N PRO A 70 -17.86 -6.87 11.85
CA PRO A 70 -17.04 -6.07 12.76
C PRO A 70 -15.65 -6.66 13.00
N THR A 71 -15.57 -7.97 13.22
CA THR A 71 -14.29 -8.68 13.43
C THR A 71 -13.39 -8.62 12.21
N THR A 72 -13.92 -8.92 11.02
CA THR A 72 -13.13 -8.88 9.79
C THR A 72 -12.64 -7.48 9.48
N ILE A 73 -13.47 -6.47 9.72
CA ILE A 73 -13.11 -5.05 9.52
C ILE A 73 -11.98 -4.67 10.47
N GLU A 74 -12.10 -4.97 11.76
CA GLU A 74 -11.09 -4.66 12.77
C GLU A 74 -9.75 -5.33 12.45
N GLU A 75 -9.76 -6.63 12.15
CA GLU A 75 -8.56 -7.41 11.82
C GLU A 75 -7.89 -6.88 10.55
N ALA A 76 -8.66 -6.63 9.49
CA ALA A 76 -8.14 -6.15 8.21
C ALA A 76 -7.52 -4.75 8.34
N VAL A 77 -8.21 -3.83 9.05
CA VAL A 77 -7.70 -2.48 9.31
C VAL A 77 -6.40 -2.52 10.10
N LYS A 78 -6.34 -3.28 11.21
CA LYS A 78 -5.12 -3.39 12.01
C LYS A 78 -3.98 -4.00 11.20
N ALA A 79 -4.23 -5.10 10.50
CA ALA A 79 -3.21 -5.75 9.67
C ALA A 79 -2.67 -4.80 8.58
N PHE A 80 -3.53 -4.01 7.96
CA PHE A 80 -3.13 -3.06 6.92
C PHE A 80 -2.40 -1.83 7.48
N ALA A 81 -2.92 -1.23 8.55
CA ALA A 81 -2.42 0.00 9.14
C ALA A 81 -1.12 -0.20 9.93
N GLU A 82 -0.96 -1.33 10.63
CA GLU A 82 0.18 -1.54 11.51
C GLU A 82 1.38 -2.16 10.78
N LYS A 83 1.14 -2.88 9.69
CA LYS A 83 2.18 -3.47 8.85
C LYS A 83 3.09 -2.40 8.25
N ASP A 84 4.40 -2.66 8.27
CA ASP A 84 5.44 -1.79 7.71
C ASP A 84 5.31 -0.32 8.18
N GLY A 85 4.84 -0.12 9.41
CA GLY A 85 4.63 1.20 9.98
C GLY A 85 3.54 2.04 9.31
N GLY A 86 2.58 1.39 8.63
CA GLY A 86 1.49 2.03 7.89
C GLY A 86 1.93 2.64 6.57
N TYR A 87 3.01 2.11 5.96
CA TYR A 87 3.59 2.67 4.73
C TYR A 87 2.54 2.86 3.62
N TRP A 88 1.80 1.80 3.26
CA TRP A 88 0.82 1.87 2.18
C TRP A 88 -0.37 2.76 2.50
N LEU A 89 -0.78 2.83 3.77
CA LEU A 89 -1.81 3.77 4.21
C LEU A 89 -1.40 5.22 3.93
N LYS A 90 -0.17 5.58 4.28
CA LYS A 90 0.38 6.92 4.01
C LYS A 90 0.49 7.19 2.53
N VAL A 91 0.99 6.23 1.74
CA VAL A 91 1.08 6.37 0.28
C VAL A 91 -0.30 6.64 -0.33
N TYR A 92 -1.32 5.88 0.05
CA TYR A 92 -2.67 6.06 -0.50
C TYR A 92 -3.32 7.36 -0.07
N HIS A 93 -3.17 7.73 1.19
CA HIS A 93 -3.75 8.97 1.70
C HIS A 93 -3.09 10.20 1.07
N PHE A 94 -1.76 10.23 1.02
CA PHE A 94 -1.01 11.38 0.51
C PHE A 94 -0.79 11.36 -1.00
N GLY A 95 -0.99 10.24 -1.70
CA GLY A 95 -0.84 10.12 -3.15
C GLY A 95 -2.15 9.97 -3.94
N GLY A 96 -3.30 9.94 -3.26
CA GLY A 96 -4.61 9.78 -3.89
C GLY A 96 -5.16 11.06 -4.54
N TRP A 97 -6.46 11.07 -4.87
CA TRP A 97 -7.15 12.14 -5.61
C TRP A 97 -6.95 13.56 -5.01
N GLN A 98 -6.73 13.67 -3.70
CA GLN A 98 -6.47 14.94 -3.00
C GLN A 98 -5.13 14.93 -2.25
N GLY A 99 -4.24 14.02 -2.63
CA GLY A 99 -2.95 13.83 -1.99
C GLY A 99 -2.00 15.02 -2.20
N ALA A 100 -1.15 15.27 -1.21
CA ALA A 100 -0.06 16.23 -1.33
C ALA A 100 1.11 15.74 -2.22
N ILE A 101 1.12 14.45 -2.54
CA ILE A 101 2.07 13.79 -3.43
C ILE A 101 1.42 13.63 -4.80
N ASP A 102 1.90 14.40 -5.76
CA ASP A 102 1.51 14.33 -7.16
C ASP A 102 2.63 13.74 -8.05
N GLU A 103 2.36 13.64 -9.35
CA GLU A 103 3.31 13.14 -10.35
C GLU A 103 4.67 13.87 -10.31
N SER A 104 4.67 15.17 -9.99
CA SER A 104 5.91 15.96 -9.98
C SER A 104 6.86 15.53 -8.86
N ILE A 105 6.33 15.12 -7.69
CA ILE A 105 7.15 14.58 -6.61
C ILE A 105 7.78 13.25 -7.04
N PHE A 106 7.01 12.38 -7.70
CA PHE A 106 7.54 11.13 -8.22
C PHE A 106 8.61 11.35 -9.29
N ASP A 107 8.44 12.33 -10.17
CA ASP A 107 9.44 12.66 -11.19
C ASP A 107 10.72 13.22 -10.57
N GLN A 108 10.62 14.04 -9.52
CA GLN A 108 11.80 14.48 -8.75
C GLN A 108 12.51 13.30 -8.08
N LEU A 109 11.77 12.34 -7.52
CA LEU A 109 12.35 11.14 -6.94
C LEU A 109 13.06 10.28 -7.99
N LYS A 110 12.47 10.12 -9.20
CA LYS A 110 13.11 9.43 -10.33
C LYS A 110 14.40 10.13 -10.75
N ALA A 111 14.37 11.45 -10.92
CA ALA A 111 15.53 12.24 -11.32
C ALA A 111 16.69 12.10 -10.31
N LYS A 112 16.41 12.26 -9.02
CA LYS A 112 17.41 12.04 -7.95
C LYS A 112 17.98 10.62 -7.96
N ARG A 113 17.17 9.60 -8.26
CA ARG A 113 17.63 8.21 -8.35
C ARG A 113 18.52 7.98 -9.57
N ILE A 114 18.24 8.63 -10.70
CA ILE A 114 19.08 8.59 -11.90
C ILE A 114 20.43 9.25 -11.63
N GLU A 115 20.44 10.43 -11.00
CA GLU A 115 21.67 11.17 -10.64
C GLU A 115 22.56 10.35 -9.70
N LYS A 116 22.02 9.84 -8.59
CA LYS A 116 22.76 8.96 -7.67
C LYS A 116 23.35 7.72 -8.35
N ARG A 117 22.65 7.15 -9.34
CA ARG A 117 23.16 6.01 -10.10
C ARG A 117 24.35 6.39 -10.97
N LYS A 118 24.35 7.59 -11.56
CA LYS A 118 25.49 8.10 -12.32
C LYS A 118 26.70 8.33 -11.42
N GLU A 119 26.51 9.01 -10.29
CA GLU A 119 27.57 9.23 -9.30
C GLU A 119 28.18 7.90 -8.82
N PHE A 120 27.33 6.91 -8.53
CA PHE A 120 27.77 5.57 -8.15
C PHE A 120 28.58 4.90 -9.27
N ASN A 121 28.10 4.93 -10.52
CA ASN A 121 28.83 4.32 -11.63
C ASN A 121 30.18 5.02 -11.89
N GLU A 122 30.23 6.35 -11.81
CA GLU A 122 31.48 7.12 -11.94
C GLU A 122 32.47 6.80 -10.82
N LEU A 123 31.99 6.61 -9.58
CA LEU A 123 32.82 6.17 -8.45
C LEU A 123 33.34 4.73 -8.65
N PHE A 124 32.50 3.84 -9.20
CA PHE A 124 32.84 2.44 -9.47
C PHE A 124 33.82 2.27 -10.65
N GLU A 125 33.77 3.14 -11.65
CA GLU A 125 34.73 3.14 -12.76
C GLU A 125 36.13 3.66 -12.33
N LEU A 126 36.22 4.38 -11.20
CA LEU A 126 37.48 4.93 -10.68
C LEU A 126 38.21 3.99 -9.69
N ASP A 127 37.49 3.16 -8.95
CA ASP A 127 38.05 2.15 -8.04
C ASP A 127 37.97 0.77 -8.70
N GLY A 128 39.08 0.30 -9.29
CA GLY A 128 39.18 -1.01 -9.95
C GLY A 128 38.55 -2.15 -9.13
N LEU A 129 37.41 -2.64 -9.62
CA LEU A 129 36.49 -3.56 -8.98
C LEU A 129 37.00 -5.00 -8.95
N THR A 130 37.33 -5.48 -7.76
CA THR A 130 37.26 -6.92 -7.43
C THR A 130 36.63 -7.16 -6.05
N GLU A 131 36.92 -6.32 -5.06
CA GLU A 131 36.43 -6.53 -3.69
C GLU A 131 34.98 -6.06 -3.47
N VAL A 132 34.53 -5.06 -4.23
CA VAL A 132 33.16 -4.53 -4.10
C VAL A 132 32.14 -5.38 -4.85
N GLU A 133 32.52 -6.03 -5.95
CA GLU A 133 31.64 -6.98 -6.67
C GLU A 133 31.32 -8.20 -5.79
N GLU A 134 32.31 -8.77 -5.10
CA GLU A 134 32.08 -9.87 -4.15
C GLU A 134 31.20 -9.45 -2.96
N ALA A 135 31.34 -8.21 -2.50
CA ALA A 135 30.47 -7.66 -1.46
C ALA A 135 29.03 -7.41 -1.98
N LEU A 136 28.88 -6.92 -3.21
CA LEU A 136 27.57 -6.65 -3.82
C LEU A 136 26.80 -7.95 -4.07
N ASP A 137 27.46 -8.99 -4.58
CA ASP A 137 26.85 -10.32 -4.79
C ASP A 137 26.39 -10.94 -3.47
N LYS A 138 27.15 -10.73 -2.40
CA LYS A 138 26.78 -11.21 -1.06
C LYS A 138 25.57 -10.46 -0.48
N VAL A 139 25.50 -9.15 -0.65
CA VAL A 139 24.35 -8.34 -0.22
C VAL A 139 23.12 -8.65 -1.07
N LEU A 140 23.27 -8.85 -2.39
CA LEU A 140 22.16 -9.23 -3.27
C LEU A 140 21.64 -10.63 -2.96
N TYR A 141 22.51 -11.59 -2.65
CA TYR A 141 22.10 -12.93 -2.19
C TYR A 141 21.33 -12.89 -0.86
N GLU A 142 21.76 -12.05 0.09
CA GLU A 142 21.04 -11.84 1.35
C GLU A 142 19.70 -11.12 1.15
N LEU A 143 19.61 -10.20 0.18
CA LEU A 143 18.39 -9.49 -0.18
C LEU A 143 17.40 -10.36 -0.97
N ASP A 144 17.85 -11.26 -1.84
CA ASP A 144 17.01 -12.24 -2.52
C ASP A 144 16.46 -13.29 -1.54
N GLY A 145 17.22 -13.62 -0.50
CA GLY A 145 16.72 -14.38 0.66
C GLY A 145 15.62 -13.64 1.43
N PHE A 146 15.69 -12.30 1.51
CA PHE A 146 14.70 -11.44 2.16
C PHE A 146 13.47 -11.14 1.28
N LEU A 147 13.63 -11.13 -0.05
CA LEU A 147 12.55 -10.89 -1.02
C LEU A 147 11.77 -12.16 -1.38
N ASN A 148 12.26 -13.35 -0.99
CA ASN A 148 11.48 -14.58 -0.97
C ASN A 148 10.48 -14.60 0.21
N PHE A 149 9.58 -13.62 0.25
CA PHE A 149 8.33 -13.82 0.96
C PHE A 149 7.47 -14.82 0.16
N PRO A 150 6.75 -15.74 0.82
CA PRO A 150 5.74 -16.51 0.13
C PRO A 150 4.76 -15.53 -0.52
N ARG A 151 4.50 -15.71 -1.81
CA ARG A 151 3.30 -15.12 -2.40
C ARG A 151 2.11 -15.74 -1.67
N ILE A 152 1.42 -14.94 -0.87
CA ILE A 152 0.11 -15.25 -0.30
C ILE A 152 -0.88 -14.35 -1.00
#